data_AF-A0A951NDW7-F1
#
_entry.id   AF-A0A951NDW7-F1
#
_cell.length_a   1.000
_cell.length_b   1.000
_cell.length_c   1.000
_cell.angle_alpha   90.00
_cell.angle_beta   90.00
_cell.angle_gamma   90.00
#
_symmetry.space_group_name_H-M   'P 1'
#
loop_
_entity.id
_entity.type
_entity.pdbx_description
1 polymer ?
#
loop_
_entity_poly.entity_id
_entity_poly.type
_entity_poly.pdbx_seq_one_letter_code
_entity_poly.pdbx_strand_id
1 'polypeptide(L)'
;MADSPAPRWWRRRRDLALAAARSAQGRAAIALLTLDNAQRSAFSHLDFLANVDAGPIAERVRTAWAPVSAAADGTIHAYLADLERWDVTTDLELEQASAAATAFEAHVAAMQAATAHIAAFSERFTPDFVSVTRTLEQLVPRRVAAEQAVQEAQAALARAQEQGLQARRAHRLLERAVELLQVVQAGPVQRGMERVLTACGDTVAAAHEAVHDVEQLPGLQRRVLTSVTSLRTRLAAVEWRAEQGSAEVMRQLRVGYVEACWQDLEGGARQASVALDLARYELDAAVRAASDAEQRWDDALAGLARTRAALGEAEEHVDGPRDRLALLQAVSADPAAVHARARFAVRDAQKLLMAGPVDARHAQLLDSLAARLEDAEKMLDRRHPDWLDYAHTLDAIVDEARGLVVDIRASRVR
;
A
#
# COMPACT_ATOMS: atom_id res chain seq x y z
N MET A 1 73.24 71.08 -23.28
CA MET A 1 72.03 71.78 -22.78
C MET A 1 71.71 71.15 -21.43
N ALA A 2 72.00 71.88 -20.35
CA ALA A 2 71.78 71.41 -18.99
C ALA A 2 70.30 71.52 -18.63
N ASP A 3 69.73 70.41 -18.17
CA ASP A 3 68.35 70.28 -17.73
C ASP A 3 68.04 71.31 -16.63
N SER A 4 67.05 72.17 -16.87
CA SER A 4 66.56 73.06 -15.81
C SER A 4 65.84 72.22 -14.76
N PRO A 5 66.23 72.29 -13.48
CA PRO A 5 65.60 71.49 -12.43
C PRO A 5 64.11 71.79 -12.35
N ALA A 6 63.26 70.76 -12.47
CA ALA A 6 61.80 70.88 -12.40
C ALA A 6 61.34 71.73 -11.19
N PRO A 7 60.28 72.55 -11.33
CA PRO A 7 59.81 73.44 -10.27
C PRO A 7 59.45 72.71 -8.96
N ARG A 8 59.70 73.31 -7.80
CA ARG A 8 59.43 72.70 -6.48
C ARG A 8 57.97 72.26 -6.28
N TRP A 9 57.01 72.98 -6.87
CA TRP A 9 55.59 72.62 -6.83
C TRP A 9 55.27 71.35 -7.64
N TRP A 10 55.99 71.11 -8.73
CA TRP A 10 55.84 69.93 -9.57
C TRP A 10 56.39 68.67 -8.89
N ARG A 11 57.58 68.77 -8.26
CA ARG A 11 58.14 67.66 -7.45
C ARG A 11 57.24 67.29 -6.29
N ARG A 12 56.74 68.29 -5.55
CA ARG A 12 55.78 68.05 -4.45
C ARG A 12 54.52 67.35 -4.94
N ARG A 13 54.00 67.71 -6.12
CA ARG A 13 52.84 67.07 -6.73
C ARG A 13 53.14 65.63 -7.17
N ARG A 14 54.34 65.38 -7.72
CA ARG A 14 54.83 64.04 -8.09
C ARG A 14 54.98 63.15 -6.87
N ASP A 15 55.60 63.64 -5.80
CA ASP A 15 55.80 62.89 -4.56
C ASP A 15 54.46 62.56 -3.88
N LEU A 16 53.48 63.48 -3.94
CA LEU A 16 52.11 63.22 -3.49
C LEU A 16 51.40 62.16 -4.34
N ALA A 17 51.57 62.20 -5.67
CA ALA A 17 50.99 61.19 -6.57
C ALA A 17 51.61 59.80 -6.34
N LEU A 18 52.93 59.73 -6.12
CA LEU A 18 53.64 58.48 -5.81
C LEU A 18 53.23 57.92 -4.44
N ALA A 19 53.09 58.78 -3.43
CA ALA A 19 52.56 58.38 -2.12
C ALA A 19 51.12 57.87 -2.21
N ALA A 20 50.27 58.52 -3.01
CA ALA A 20 48.91 58.08 -3.28
C ALA A 20 48.89 56.71 -3.98
N ALA A 21 49.75 56.50 -4.99
CA ALA A 21 49.87 55.22 -5.69
C ALA A 21 50.29 54.08 -4.76
N ARG A 22 51.33 54.29 -3.93
CA ARG A 22 51.76 53.30 -2.92
C ARG A 22 50.67 53.00 -1.90
N SER A 23 49.95 54.02 -1.47
CA SER A 23 48.84 53.87 -0.52
C SER A 23 47.68 53.07 -1.14
N ALA A 24 47.33 53.37 -2.41
CA ALA A 24 46.30 52.66 -3.15
C ALA A 24 46.70 51.20 -3.44
N GLN A 25 47.96 50.95 -3.81
CA GLN A 25 48.51 49.60 -3.98
C GLN A 25 48.43 48.79 -2.67
N GLY A 26 48.80 49.38 -1.53
CA GLY A 26 48.67 48.73 -0.23
C GLY A 26 47.22 48.39 0.12
N ARG A 27 46.26 49.27 -0.18
CA ARG A 27 44.82 48.99 -0.06
C ARG A 27 44.37 47.88 -1.00
N ALA A 28 44.83 47.89 -2.25
CA ALA A 28 44.51 46.86 -3.24
C ALA A 28 45.03 45.49 -2.79
N ALA A 29 46.23 45.42 -2.22
CA ALA A 29 46.76 44.18 -1.64
C ALA A 29 45.90 43.63 -0.48
N ILE A 30 45.39 44.51 0.40
CA ILE A 30 44.45 44.10 1.46
C ILE A 30 43.11 43.64 0.87
N ALA A 31 42.59 44.36 -0.13
CA ALA A 31 41.36 43.99 -0.81
C ALA A 31 41.48 42.64 -1.54
N LEU A 32 42.64 42.37 -2.15
CA LEU A 32 42.97 41.09 -2.78
C LEU A 32 42.93 39.94 -1.77
N LEU A 33 43.60 40.08 -0.63
CA LEU A 33 43.59 39.05 0.42
C LEU A 33 42.17 38.80 0.95
N THR A 34 41.36 39.85 1.04
CA THR A 34 39.95 39.74 1.45
C THR A 34 39.15 38.95 0.43
N LEU A 35 39.32 39.26 -0.86
CA LEU A 35 38.67 38.57 -1.98
C LEU A 35 39.08 37.09 -2.04
N ASP A 36 40.37 36.78 -1.97
CA ASP A 36 40.91 35.41 -1.98
C ASP A 36 40.34 34.59 -0.81
N ASN A 37 40.29 35.14 0.40
CA ASN A 37 39.66 34.47 1.54
C ASN A 37 38.16 34.21 1.31
N ALA A 38 37.44 35.17 0.74
CA ALA A 38 36.02 34.98 0.40
C ALA A 38 35.82 33.87 -0.66
N GLN A 39 36.67 33.84 -1.70
CA GLN A 39 36.64 32.78 -2.72
C GLN A 39 36.93 31.40 -2.11
N ARG A 40 37.95 31.27 -1.25
CA ARG A 40 38.28 30.01 -0.57
C ARG A 40 37.16 29.52 0.33
N SER A 41 36.53 30.43 1.09
CA SER A 41 35.40 30.08 1.96
C SER A 41 34.20 29.59 1.14
N ALA A 42 33.86 30.27 0.05
CA ALA A 42 32.78 29.84 -0.84
C ALA A 42 33.09 28.49 -1.50
N PHE A 43 34.32 28.28 -1.95
CA PHE A 43 34.77 27.02 -2.53
C PHE A 43 34.63 25.84 -1.56
N SER A 44 35.01 26.03 -0.28
CA SER A 44 34.86 25.00 0.75
C SER A 44 33.41 24.53 0.92
N HIS A 45 32.44 25.46 0.90
CA HIS A 45 31.03 25.10 0.96
C HIS A 45 30.55 24.34 -0.29
N LEU A 46 31.02 24.74 -1.47
CA LEU A 46 30.70 24.06 -2.73
C LEU A 46 31.26 22.64 -2.78
N ASP A 47 32.51 22.46 -2.32
CA ASP A 47 33.16 21.17 -2.23
C ASP A 47 32.43 20.26 -1.24
N PHE A 48 31.98 20.80 -0.09
CA PHE A 48 31.10 20.08 0.83
C PHE A 48 29.81 19.61 0.14
N LEU A 49 29.10 20.47 -0.60
CA LEU A 49 27.89 20.06 -1.32
C LEU A 49 28.18 18.97 -2.35
N ALA A 50 29.23 19.12 -3.15
CA ALA A 50 29.59 18.14 -4.18
C ALA A 50 29.94 16.76 -3.59
N ASN A 51 30.58 16.75 -2.41
CA ASN A 51 30.92 15.52 -1.68
C ASN A 51 29.72 14.90 -0.93
N VAL A 52 28.61 15.60 -0.82
CA VAL A 52 27.43 15.16 -0.06
C VAL A 52 26.28 14.76 -0.96
N ASP A 53 26.05 15.49 -2.04
CA ASP A 53 24.93 15.28 -2.95
C ASP A 53 25.32 15.70 -4.37
N ALA A 54 25.38 14.76 -5.31
CA ALA A 54 25.51 15.05 -6.74
C ALA A 54 24.17 15.42 -7.39
N GLY A 55 23.20 15.86 -6.58
CA GLY A 55 21.82 16.13 -6.97
C GLY A 55 21.59 17.51 -7.60
N PRO A 56 20.32 17.83 -7.90
CA PRO A 56 19.94 19.07 -8.59
C PRO A 56 20.34 20.35 -7.85
N ILE A 57 20.42 20.31 -6.51
CA ILE A 57 20.83 21.45 -5.70
C ILE A 57 22.31 21.77 -5.95
N ALA A 58 23.20 20.79 -5.85
CA ALA A 58 24.62 20.98 -6.10
C ALA A 58 24.89 21.48 -7.52
N GLU A 59 24.18 20.93 -8.51
CA GLU A 59 24.30 21.35 -9.91
C GLU A 59 23.86 22.81 -10.13
N ARG A 60 22.75 23.21 -9.50
CA ARG A 60 22.26 24.59 -9.53
C ARG A 60 23.25 25.56 -8.89
N VAL A 61 23.79 25.21 -7.72
CA VAL A 61 24.76 26.03 -6.99
C VAL A 61 26.06 26.17 -7.80
N ARG A 62 26.56 25.07 -8.38
CA ARG A 62 27.74 25.04 -9.25
C ARG A 62 27.58 25.93 -10.48
N THR A 63 26.44 25.83 -11.15
CA THR A 63 26.11 26.67 -12.33
C THR A 63 26.04 28.15 -11.96
N ALA A 64 25.46 28.48 -10.81
CA ALA A 64 25.37 29.85 -10.33
C ALA A 64 26.72 30.43 -9.86
N TRP A 65 27.64 29.58 -9.38
CA TRP A 65 28.98 29.99 -8.93
C TRP A 65 29.92 30.36 -10.09
N ALA A 66 29.84 29.64 -11.21
CA ALA A 66 30.74 29.80 -12.35
C ALA A 66 30.96 31.27 -12.80
N PRO A 67 29.92 32.10 -13.04
CA PRO A 67 30.12 33.50 -13.41
C PRO A 67 30.67 34.37 -12.27
N VAL A 68 30.35 34.06 -11.00
CA VAL A 68 30.84 34.79 -9.82
C VAL A 68 32.34 34.57 -9.65
N SER A 69 32.79 33.32 -9.76
CA SER A 69 34.21 32.97 -9.70
C SER A 69 34.98 33.63 -10.84
N ALA A 70 34.48 33.54 -12.08
CA ALA A 70 35.16 34.10 -13.25
C ALA A 70 35.33 35.64 -13.14
N ALA A 71 34.35 36.35 -12.58
CA ALA A 71 34.46 37.79 -12.37
C ALA A 71 35.49 38.17 -11.28
N ALA A 72 35.53 37.40 -10.19
CA ALA A 72 36.52 37.57 -9.13
C ALA A 72 37.94 37.28 -9.66
N ASP A 73 38.13 36.16 -10.37
CA ASP A 73 39.39 35.79 -10.98
C ASP A 73 39.83 36.86 -11.99
N GLY A 74 38.94 37.36 -12.85
CA GLY A 74 39.23 38.44 -13.79
C GLY A 74 39.71 39.72 -13.10
N THR A 75 39.15 40.06 -11.94
CA THR A 75 39.57 41.22 -11.12
C THR A 75 40.99 41.03 -10.58
N ILE A 76 41.31 39.82 -10.09
CA ILE A 76 42.65 39.49 -9.61
C ILE A 76 43.67 39.57 -10.74
N HIS A 77 43.37 38.98 -11.91
CA HIS A 77 44.26 39.02 -13.07
C HIS A 77 44.52 40.46 -13.54
N ALA A 78 43.50 41.33 -13.57
CA ALA A 78 43.66 42.73 -13.95
C ALA A 78 44.57 43.49 -12.98
N TYR A 79 44.44 43.25 -11.67
CA TYR A 79 45.32 43.84 -10.66
C TYR A 79 46.77 43.36 -10.82
N LEU A 80 46.99 42.06 -11.02
CA LEU A 80 48.35 41.51 -11.20
C LEU A 80 49.03 42.08 -12.47
N ALA A 81 48.28 42.24 -13.56
CA ALA A 81 48.79 42.86 -14.78
C ALA A 81 49.21 44.33 -14.55
N ASP A 82 48.42 45.11 -13.80
CA ASP A 82 48.78 46.49 -13.46
C ASP A 82 49.89 46.57 -12.41
N LEU A 83 50.01 45.58 -11.53
CA LEU A 83 51.13 45.46 -10.58
C LEU A 83 52.47 45.27 -11.31
N GLU A 84 52.49 44.47 -12.37
CA GLU A 84 53.65 44.30 -13.26
C GLU A 84 53.94 45.55 -14.09
N ARG A 85 52.89 46.27 -14.50
CA ARG A 85 53.00 47.49 -15.32
C ARG A 85 53.53 48.69 -14.53
N TRP A 86 53.13 48.84 -13.26
CA TRP A 86 53.40 50.02 -12.46
C TRP A 86 54.30 49.71 -11.25
N ASP A 87 55.62 49.85 -11.41
CA ASP A 87 56.56 49.72 -10.29
C ASP A 87 56.66 51.03 -9.48
N VAL A 88 55.78 51.18 -8.49
CA VAL A 88 55.76 52.35 -7.59
C VAL A 88 56.92 52.38 -6.59
N THR A 89 57.83 51.40 -6.61
CA THR A 89 59.07 51.44 -5.83
C THR A 89 60.17 52.25 -6.52
N THR A 90 60.03 52.48 -7.83
CA THR A 90 60.93 53.30 -8.66
C THR A 90 60.49 54.77 -8.73
N ASP A 91 61.33 55.63 -9.32
CA ASP A 91 60.99 57.04 -9.55
C ASP A 91 60.12 57.14 -10.81
N LEU A 92 58.80 57.22 -10.62
CA LEU A 92 57.82 57.38 -11.69
C LEU A 92 57.61 58.86 -12.04
N GLU A 93 57.35 59.13 -13.32
CA GLU A 93 56.90 60.46 -13.76
C GLU A 93 55.51 60.81 -13.19
N LEU A 94 55.20 62.10 -13.05
CA LEU A 94 53.96 62.57 -12.43
C LEU A 94 52.69 61.94 -13.04
N GLU A 95 52.65 61.82 -14.38
CA GLU A 95 51.52 61.22 -15.10
C GLU A 95 51.39 59.73 -14.83
N GLN A 96 52.52 59.01 -14.80
CA GLN A 96 52.58 57.57 -14.51
C GLN A 96 52.16 57.29 -13.06
N ALA A 97 52.66 58.08 -12.11
CA ALA A 97 52.28 57.96 -10.70
C ALA A 97 50.78 58.25 -10.48
N SER A 98 50.21 59.25 -11.18
CA SER A 98 48.78 59.54 -11.12
C SER A 98 47.93 58.44 -11.76
N ALA A 99 48.36 57.89 -12.90
CA ALA A 99 47.67 56.79 -13.57
C ALA A 99 47.69 55.52 -12.71
N ALA A 100 48.84 55.19 -12.11
CA ALA A 100 48.97 54.07 -11.18
C ALA A 100 48.06 54.22 -9.96
N ALA A 101 47.99 55.42 -9.35
CA ALA A 101 47.08 55.69 -8.24
C ALA A 101 45.61 55.47 -8.63
N THR A 102 45.18 55.95 -9.79
CA THR A 102 43.80 55.74 -10.28
C THR A 102 43.53 54.26 -10.60
N ALA A 103 44.48 53.57 -11.21
CA ALA A 103 44.35 52.14 -11.51
C ALA A 103 44.21 51.30 -10.23
N PHE A 104 45.08 51.50 -9.24
CA PHE A 104 45.00 50.76 -7.97
C PHE A 104 43.73 51.07 -7.18
N GLU A 105 43.22 52.30 -7.18
CA GLU A 105 41.91 52.61 -6.57
C GLU A 105 40.75 51.93 -7.30
N ALA A 106 40.81 51.85 -8.63
CA ALA A 106 39.83 51.10 -9.40
C ALA A 106 39.85 49.60 -9.04
N HIS A 107 41.04 49.02 -8.82
CA HIS A 107 41.20 47.64 -8.35
C HIS A 107 40.66 47.44 -6.94
N VAL A 108 40.86 48.39 -6.01
CA VAL A 108 40.25 48.35 -4.67
C VAL A 108 38.72 48.26 -4.79
N ALA A 109 38.11 49.15 -5.58
CA ALA A 109 36.66 49.18 -5.76
C ALA A 109 36.14 47.89 -6.43
N ALA A 110 36.84 47.39 -7.46
CA ALA A 110 36.48 46.15 -8.14
C ALA A 110 36.57 44.92 -7.21
N MET A 111 37.63 44.80 -6.41
CA MET A 111 37.80 43.70 -5.46
C MET A 111 36.76 43.74 -4.33
N GLN A 112 36.42 44.93 -3.83
CA GLN A 112 35.34 45.10 -2.85
C GLN A 112 33.98 44.70 -3.44
N ALA A 113 33.69 45.09 -4.68
CA ALA A 113 32.46 44.70 -5.38
C ALA A 113 32.40 43.18 -5.62
N ALA A 114 33.51 42.56 -6.05
CA ALA A 114 33.60 41.11 -6.22
C ALA A 114 33.41 40.37 -4.89
N THR A 115 34.01 40.87 -3.80
CA THR A 115 33.83 40.31 -2.44
C THR A 115 32.36 40.38 -2.00
N ALA A 116 31.70 41.53 -2.21
CA ALA A 116 30.28 41.68 -1.90
C ALA A 116 29.40 40.74 -2.72
N HIS A 117 29.75 40.49 -3.99
CA HIS A 117 29.03 39.54 -4.83
C HIS A 117 29.16 38.09 -4.32
N ILE A 118 30.36 37.67 -3.89
CA ILE A 118 30.58 36.35 -3.26
C ILE A 118 29.80 36.22 -1.95
N ALA A 119 29.74 37.28 -1.13
CA ALA A 119 28.95 37.29 0.10
C ALA A 119 27.46 37.13 -0.20
N ALA A 120 26.92 37.90 -1.15
CA ALA A 120 25.52 37.78 -1.58
C ALA A 120 25.19 36.40 -2.17
N PHE A 121 26.13 35.79 -2.92
CA PHE A 121 26.00 34.41 -3.37
C PHE A 121 25.88 33.44 -2.20
N SER A 122 26.77 33.55 -1.20
CA SER A 122 26.78 32.66 -0.03
C SER A 122 25.52 32.80 0.81
N GLU A 123 25.03 34.02 1.03
CA GLU A 123 23.76 34.29 1.72
C GLU A 123 22.57 33.68 0.98
N ARG A 124 22.51 33.83 -0.36
CA ARG A 124 21.45 33.28 -1.19
C ARG A 124 21.32 31.76 -1.06
N PHE A 125 22.44 31.05 -0.95
CA PHE A 125 22.47 29.58 -0.89
C PHE A 125 22.54 29.00 0.53
N THR A 126 22.66 29.85 1.56
CA THR A 126 22.64 29.42 2.98
C THR A 126 21.48 28.48 3.32
N PRO A 127 20.21 28.72 2.89
CA PRO A 127 19.11 27.80 3.16
C PRO A 127 19.30 26.40 2.53
N ASP A 128 19.91 26.32 1.34
CA ASP A 128 20.17 25.05 0.66
C ASP A 128 21.21 24.23 1.44
N PHE A 129 22.28 24.86 1.92
CA PHE A 129 23.29 24.20 2.76
C PHE A 129 22.66 23.66 4.06
N VAL A 130 21.87 24.47 4.76
CA VAL A 130 21.16 24.06 5.98
C VAL A 130 20.23 22.88 5.72
N SER A 131 19.52 22.90 4.58
CA SER A 131 18.65 21.80 4.17
C SER A 131 19.42 20.51 3.93
N VAL A 132 20.56 20.58 3.23
CA VAL A 132 21.41 19.41 2.95
C VAL A 132 22.00 18.83 4.24
N THR A 133 22.49 19.67 5.16
CA THR A 133 22.98 19.21 6.48
C THR A 133 21.91 18.48 7.28
N ARG A 134 20.70 19.04 7.37
CA ARG A 134 19.57 18.36 8.05
C ARG A 134 19.23 17.02 7.41
N THR A 135 19.31 16.95 6.08
CA THR A 135 19.03 15.73 5.33
C THR A 135 20.09 14.65 5.60
N LEU A 136 21.36 15.05 5.71
CA LEU A 136 22.45 14.16 6.13
C LEU A 136 22.28 13.62 7.55
N GLU A 137 21.87 14.48 8.50
CA GLU A 137 21.60 14.07 9.88
C GLU A 137 20.52 12.99 9.95
N GLN A 138 19.53 13.05 9.05
CA GLN A 138 18.48 12.03 8.95
C GLN A 138 18.94 10.74 8.25
N LEU A 139 19.98 10.82 7.41
CA LEU A 139 20.42 9.67 6.62
C LEU A 139 21.00 8.57 7.50
N VAL A 140 21.88 8.91 8.45
CA VAL A 140 22.56 7.93 9.33
C VAL A 140 21.57 7.01 10.07
N PRO A 141 20.58 7.52 10.84
CA PRO A 141 19.64 6.64 11.54
C PRO A 141 18.77 5.82 10.57
N ARG A 142 18.42 6.36 9.39
CA ARG A 142 17.66 5.63 8.38
C ARG A 142 18.45 4.48 7.76
N ARG A 143 19.75 4.66 7.55
CA ARG A 143 20.65 3.59 7.08
C ARG A 143 20.74 2.46 8.10
N VAL A 144 20.95 2.81 9.37
CA VAL A 144 20.99 1.82 10.46
C VAL A 144 19.67 1.05 10.54
N ALA A 145 18.52 1.74 10.45
CA ALA A 145 17.22 1.09 10.45
C ALA A 145 17.03 0.14 9.25
N ALA A 146 17.47 0.53 8.06
CA ALA A 146 17.40 -0.32 6.87
C ALA A 146 18.28 -1.58 7.00
N GLU A 147 19.51 -1.43 7.51
CA GLU A 147 20.42 -2.54 7.77
C GLU A 147 19.85 -3.50 8.83
N GLN A 148 19.31 -2.96 9.92
CA GLN A 148 18.67 -3.75 10.99
C GLN A 148 17.44 -4.51 10.47
N ALA A 149 16.57 -3.85 9.72
CA ALA A 149 15.37 -4.49 9.18
C ALA A 149 15.74 -5.69 8.26
N VAL A 150 16.76 -5.55 7.42
CA VAL A 150 17.25 -6.66 6.58
C VAL A 150 17.82 -7.80 7.43
N GLN A 151 18.56 -7.51 8.50
CA GLN A 151 19.07 -8.52 9.44
C GLN A 151 17.93 -9.27 10.15
N GLU A 152 16.90 -8.56 10.60
CA GLU A 152 15.71 -9.14 11.22
C GLU A 152 14.95 -10.05 10.26
N ALA A 153 14.78 -9.62 9.00
CA ALA A 153 14.16 -10.43 7.95
C ALA A 153 14.97 -11.70 7.65
N GLN A 154 16.30 -11.61 7.57
CA GLN A 154 17.19 -12.78 7.43
C GLN A 154 17.02 -13.75 8.60
N ALA A 155 17.00 -13.25 9.84
CA ALA A 155 16.81 -14.06 11.03
C ALA A 155 15.40 -14.69 11.10
N ALA A 156 14.37 -13.99 10.64
CA ALA A 156 13.02 -14.55 10.52
C ALA A 156 12.99 -15.71 9.51
N LEU A 157 13.59 -15.53 8.32
CA LEU A 157 13.68 -16.59 7.31
C LEU A 157 14.47 -17.81 7.80
N ALA A 158 15.60 -17.60 8.49
CA ALA A 158 16.37 -18.71 9.06
C ALA A 158 15.54 -19.55 10.04
N ARG A 159 14.79 -18.89 10.94
CA ARG A 159 13.85 -19.57 11.86
C ARG A 159 12.73 -20.30 11.11
N ALA A 160 12.22 -19.73 10.02
CA ALA A 160 11.22 -20.39 9.18
C ALA A 160 11.79 -21.68 8.55
N GLN A 161 13.02 -21.61 8.02
CA GLN A 161 13.71 -22.76 7.44
C GLN A 161 13.96 -23.88 8.46
N GLU A 162 14.34 -23.53 9.70
CA GLU A 162 14.46 -24.49 10.81
C GLU A 162 13.13 -25.21 11.12
N GLN A 163 12.01 -24.53 10.91
CA GLN A 163 10.66 -25.09 11.02
C GLN A 163 10.20 -25.83 9.75
N GLY A 164 11.07 -25.96 8.75
CA GLY A 164 10.75 -26.56 7.46
C GLY A 164 9.86 -25.71 6.56
N LEU A 165 9.66 -24.42 6.87
CA LEU A 165 8.84 -23.51 6.08
C LEU A 165 9.68 -22.84 4.97
N GLN A 166 9.21 -22.92 3.73
CA GLN A 166 9.90 -22.41 2.54
C GLN A 166 9.83 -20.87 2.41
N ALA A 167 8.78 -20.24 2.94
CA ALA A 167 8.58 -18.79 2.97
C ALA A 167 8.91 -18.06 1.64
N ARG A 168 8.49 -18.60 0.49
CA ARG A 168 8.91 -18.12 -0.85
C ARG A 168 8.60 -16.64 -1.10
N ARG A 169 7.47 -16.13 -0.59
CA ARG A 169 7.12 -14.71 -0.71
C ARG A 169 8.06 -13.85 0.13
N ALA A 170 8.25 -14.17 1.40
CA ALA A 170 9.25 -13.53 2.25
C ALA A 170 10.67 -13.55 1.64
N HIS A 171 11.07 -14.63 0.95
CA HIS A 171 12.36 -14.69 0.25
C HIS A 171 12.48 -13.63 -0.85
N ARG A 172 11.46 -13.50 -1.73
CA ARG A 172 11.44 -12.47 -2.78
C ARG A 172 11.42 -11.04 -2.20
N LEU A 173 10.71 -10.84 -1.09
CA LEU A 173 10.69 -9.56 -0.38
C LEU A 173 12.06 -9.22 0.21
N LEU A 174 12.75 -10.21 0.78
CA LEU A 174 14.12 -10.04 1.29
C LEU A 174 15.11 -9.77 0.16
N GLU A 175 15.06 -10.50 -0.95
CA GLU A 175 15.89 -10.24 -2.14
C GLU A 175 15.72 -8.78 -2.59
N ARG A 176 14.46 -8.31 -2.67
CA ARG A 176 14.16 -6.92 -2.99
C ARG A 176 14.73 -5.93 -1.96
N ALA A 177 14.61 -6.23 -0.66
CA ALA A 177 15.17 -5.39 0.39
C ALA A 177 16.70 -5.32 0.29
N VAL A 178 17.37 -6.43 -0.04
CA VAL A 178 18.84 -6.48 -0.24
C VAL A 178 19.26 -5.68 -1.46
N GLU A 179 18.54 -5.76 -2.58
CA GLU A 179 18.80 -4.91 -3.76
C GLU A 179 18.69 -3.41 -3.44
N LEU A 180 17.67 -3.02 -2.67
CA LEU A 180 17.50 -1.64 -2.24
C LEU A 180 18.59 -1.22 -1.26
N LEU A 181 19.01 -2.10 -0.36
CA LEU A 181 20.11 -1.85 0.57
C LEU A 181 21.43 -1.59 -0.17
N GLN A 182 21.67 -2.22 -1.33
CA GLN A 182 22.84 -1.89 -2.17
C GLN A 182 22.81 -0.44 -2.68
N VAL A 183 21.62 0.10 -2.98
CA VAL A 183 21.46 1.52 -3.34
C VAL A 183 21.79 2.40 -2.13
N VAL A 184 21.36 2.00 -0.93
CA VAL A 184 21.66 2.69 0.32
C VAL A 184 23.17 2.71 0.61
N GLN A 185 23.84 1.58 0.43
CA GLN A 185 25.29 1.41 0.65
C GLN A 185 26.14 2.20 -0.35
N ALA A 186 25.70 2.31 -1.61
CA ALA A 186 26.35 3.15 -2.61
C ALA A 186 26.37 4.65 -2.24
N GLY A 187 25.44 5.08 -1.38
CA GLY A 187 25.45 6.40 -0.78
C GLY A 187 25.02 7.55 -1.72
N PRO A 188 24.83 8.74 -1.15
CA PRO A 188 24.20 9.87 -1.84
C PRO A 188 25.08 10.47 -2.95
N VAL A 189 26.41 10.33 -2.84
CA VAL A 189 27.37 10.77 -3.88
C VAL A 189 27.13 10.05 -5.20
N GLN A 190 26.93 8.72 -5.16
CA GLN A 190 26.79 7.92 -6.38
C GLN A 190 25.34 7.86 -6.89
N ARG A 191 24.36 7.88 -5.97
CA ARG A 191 22.95 7.60 -6.29
C ARG A 191 22.03 8.82 -6.17
N GLY A 192 22.50 9.91 -5.58
CA GLY A 192 21.70 11.09 -5.22
C GLY A 192 21.03 10.92 -3.86
N MET A 193 20.95 12.01 -3.08
CA MET A 193 20.42 11.98 -1.70
C MET A 193 18.97 11.49 -1.62
N GLU A 194 18.09 12.03 -2.46
CA GLU A 194 16.67 11.68 -2.47
C GLU A 194 16.46 10.19 -2.73
N ARG A 195 17.17 9.64 -3.74
CA ARG A 195 17.07 8.23 -4.09
C ARG A 195 17.54 7.32 -2.96
N VAL A 196 18.58 7.69 -2.24
CA VAL A 196 19.09 6.93 -1.09
C VAL A 196 18.11 6.96 0.08
N LEU A 197 17.49 8.10 0.37
CA LEU A 197 16.50 8.21 1.43
C LEU A 197 15.24 7.39 1.13
N THR A 198 14.76 7.43 -0.12
CA THR A 198 13.65 6.57 -0.58
C THR A 198 14.03 5.10 -0.48
N ALA A 199 15.24 4.72 -0.93
CA ALA A 199 15.73 3.36 -0.81
C ALA A 199 15.81 2.87 0.64
N CYS A 200 16.15 3.74 1.61
CA CYS A 200 16.11 3.38 3.04
C CYS A 200 14.69 3.01 3.48
N GLY A 201 13.70 3.85 3.14
CA GLY A 201 12.30 3.59 3.47
C GLY A 201 11.76 2.32 2.82
N ASP A 202 12.01 2.14 1.53
CA ASP A 202 11.58 0.97 0.77
C ASP A 202 12.24 -0.32 1.27
N THR A 203 13.52 -0.25 1.68
CA THR A 203 14.25 -1.38 2.28
C THR A 203 13.57 -1.83 3.57
N VAL A 204 13.28 -0.89 4.47
CA VAL A 204 12.60 -1.17 5.74
C VAL A 204 11.21 -1.76 5.48
N ALA A 205 10.43 -1.16 4.58
CA ALA A 205 9.10 -1.65 4.25
C ALA A 205 9.11 -3.10 3.72
N ALA A 206 9.97 -3.39 2.73
CA ALA A 206 10.09 -4.73 2.16
C ALA A 206 10.58 -5.77 3.19
N ALA A 207 11.55 -5.40 4.02
CA ALA A 207 12.07 -6.29 5.06
C ALA A 207 11.03 -6.57 6.17
N HIS A 208 10.30 -5.56 6.64
CA HIS A 208 9.22 -5.76 7.61
C HIS A 208 8.07 -6.59 7.02
N GLU A 209 7.73 -6.39 5.74
CA GLU A 209 6.73 -7.23 5.06
C GLU A 209 7.20 -8.69 4.98
N ALA A 210 8.49 -8.94 4.74
CA ALA A 210 9.06 -10.28 4.77
C ALA A 210 8.95 -10.92 6.17
N VAL A 211 9.29 -10.18 7.23
CA VAL A 211 9.12 -10.65 8.63
C VAL A 211 7.66 -11.00 8.90
N HIS A 212 6.73 -10.10 8.56
CA HIS A 212 5.30 -10.31 8.76
C HIS A 212 4.80 -11.56 8.01
N ASP A 213 5.19 -11.73 6.75
CA ASP A 213 4.85 -12.91 5.94
C ASP A 213 5.29 -14.20 6.65
N VAL A 214 6.54 -14.24 7.14
CA VAL A 214 7.06 -15.39 7.90
C VAL A 214 6.24 -15.67 9.15
N GLU A 215 5.91 -14.64 9.94
CA GLU A 215 5.17 -14.80 11.20
C GLU A 215 3.76 -15.38 11.02
N GLN A 216 3.13 -15.14 9.87
CA GLN A 216 1.79 -15.67 9.57
C GLN A 216 1.81 -17.13 9.10
N LEU A 217 2.93 -17.63 8.56
CA LEU A 217 3.01 -18.96 7.94
C LEU A 217 2.64 -20.12 8.87
N PRO A 218 3.10 -20.18 10.14
CA PRO A 218 2.72 -21.30 11.02
C PRO A 218 1.22 -21.35 11.30
N GLY A 219 0.58 -20.19 11.45
CA GLY A 219 -0.88 -20.09 11.60
C GLY A 219 -1.62 -20.54 10.35
N LEU A 220 -1.12 -20.15 9.19
CA LEU A 220 -1.65 -20.52 7.88
C LEU A 220 -1.56 -22.03 7.63
N GLN A 221 -0.38 -22.63 7.86
CA GLN A 221 -0.15 -24.06 7.76
C GLN A 221 -1.11 -24.84 8.66
N ARG A 222 -1.22 -24.45 9.94
CA ARG A 222 -2.15 -25.10 10.88
C ARG A 222 -3.59 -25.04 10.39
N ARG A 223 -4.05 -23.87 9.93
CA ARG A 223 -5.41 -23.68 9.40
C ARG A 223 -5.69 -24.58 8.21
N VAL A 224 -4.74 -24.71 7.29
CA VAL A 224 -4.84 -25.59 6.12
C VAL A 224 -4.91 -27.05 6.55
N LEU A 225 -3.99 -27.51 7.39
CA LEU A 225 -3.94 -28.91 7.83
C LEU A 225 -5.20 -29.32 8.61
N THR A 226 -5.71 -28.47 9.52
CA THR A 226 -6.97 -28.73 10.22
C THR A 226 -8.16 -28.78 9.26
N SER A 227 -8.20 -27.89 8.27
CA SER A 227 -9.26 -27.87 7.25
C SER A 227 -9.22 -29.14 6.39
N VAL A 228 -8.03 -29.60 6.00
CA VAL A 228 -7.85 -30.87 5.25
C VAL A 228 -8.44 -32.03 6.05
N THR A 229 -8.07 -32.18 7.32
CA THR A 229 -8.59 -33.28 8.16
C THR A 229 -10.12 -33.23 8.28
N SER A 230 -10.67 -32.04 8.57
CA SER A 230 -12.11 -31.85 8.68
C SER A 230 -12.85 -32.19 7.38
N LEU A 231 -12.33 -31.77 6.23
CA LEU A 231 -12.96 -32.03 4.93
C LEU A 231 -12.81 -33.48 4.49
N ARG A 232 -11.73 -34.18 4.85
CA ARG A 232 -11.61 -35.63 4.63
C ARG A 232 -12.68 -36.39 5.39
N THR A 233 -12.91 -36.05 6.67
CA THR A 233 -13.96 -36.66 7.47
C THR A 233 -15.34 -36.37 6.90
N ARG A 234 -15.60 -35.12 6.48
CA ARG A 234 -16.88 -34.74 5.87
C ARG A 234 -17.10 -35.49 4.55
N LEU A 235 -16.11 -35.52 3.67
CA LEU A 235 -16.17 -36.27 2.40
C LEU A 235 -16.51 -37.74 2.64
N ALA A 236 -15.79 -38.42 3.53
CA ALA A 236 -16.06 -39.82 3.86
C ALA A 236 -17.48 -40.05 4.42
N ALA A 237 -17.99 -39.11 5.22
CA ALA A 237 -19.35 -39.18 5.75
C ALA A 237 -20.42 -38.99 4.66
N VAL A 238 -20.20 -38.09 3.69
CA VAL A 238 -21.12 -37.90 2.56
C VAL A 238 -21.08 -39.11 1.63
N GLU A 239 -19.90 -39.65 1.33
CA GLU A 239 -19.74 -40.87 0.54
C GLU A 239 -20.50 -42.05 1.15
N TRP A 240 -20.31 -42.28 2.46
CA TRP A 240 -21.03 -43.33 3.17
C TRP A 240 -22.54 -43.16 3.10
N ARG A 241 -23.06 -41.93 3.24
CA ARG A 241 -24.51 -41.66 3.09
C ARG A 241 -25.01 -41.83 1.67
N ALA A 242 -24.21 -41.44 0.67
CA ALA A 242 -24.55 -41.63 -0.74
C ALA A 242 -24.71 -43.12 -1.09
N GLU A 243 -23.85 -43.96 -0.51
CA GLU A 243 -23.94 -45.43 -0.60
C GLU A 243 -25.14 -45.98 0.18
N GLN A 244 -25.41 -45.44 1.38
CA GLN A 244 -26.47 -45.90 2.26
C GLN A 244 -27.82 -45.22 1.99
N GLY A 245 -28.52 -45.70 0.98
CA GLY A 245 -29.99 -45.68 1.01
C GLY A 245 -30.70 -44.67 0.11
N SER A 246 -30.01 -43.96 -0.78
CA SER A 246 -30.65 -43.09 -1.77
C SER A 246 -31.67 -43.85 -2.66
N ALA A 247 -31.34 -45.07 -3.07
CA ALA A 247 -32.21 -45.89 -3.92
C ALA A 247 -33.50 -46.36 -3.23
N GLU A 248 -33.41 -46.76 -1.96
CA GLU A 248 -34.57 -47.24 -1.18
C GLU A 248 -35.49 -46.07 -0.80
N VAL A 249 -34.93 -44.92 -0.41
CA VAL A 249 -35.70 -43.70 -0.15
C VAL A 249 -36.46 -43.26 -1.41
N MET A 250 -35.79 -43.23 -2.57
CA MET A 250 -36.45 -42.90 -3.84
C MET A 250 -37.53 -43.91 -4.23
N ARG A 251 -37.36 -45.20 -3.90
CA ARG A 251 -38.40 -46.20 -4.10
C ARG A 251 -39.64 -45.91 -3.23
N GLN A 252 -39.45 -45.57 -1.96
CA GLN A 252 -40.56 -45.23 -1.07
C GLN A 252 -41.30 -43.97 -1.54
N LEU A 253 -40.56 -42.96 -2.02
CA LEU A 253 -41.15 -41.76 -2.63
C LEU A 253 -42.04 -42.11 -3.83
N ARG A 254 -41.53 -42.91 -4.78
CA ARG A 254 -42.26 -43.32 -5.99
C ARG A 254 -43.50 -44.16 -5.70
N VAL A 255 -43.47 -44.99 -4.66
CA VAL A 255 -44.60 -45.87 -4.30
C VAL A 255 -45.65 -45.11 -3.48
N GLY A 256 -45.22 -44.22 -2.59
CA GLY A 256 -46.10 -43.56 -1.62
C GLY A 256 -46.74 -42.25 -2.11
N TYR A 257 -46.13 -41.56 -3.07
CA TYR A 257 -46.47 -40.17 -3.40
C TYR A 257 -46.57 -39.92 -4.91
N VAL A 258 -47.32 -38.88 -5.29
CA VAL A 258 -47.47 -38.45 -6.68
C VAL A 258 -46.14 -37.96 -7.26
N GLU A 259 -46.00 -38.01 -8.59
CA GLU A 259 -44.77 -37.66 -9.32
C GLU A 259 -44.24 -36.26 -8.99
N ALA A 260 -45.13 -35.27 -8.86
CA ALA A 260 -44.78 -33.91 -8.50
C ALA A 260 -44.00 -33.78 -7.17
N CYS A 261 -44.14 -34.75 -6.25
CA CYS A 261 -43.44 -34.76 -4.97
C CYS A 261 -41.96 -35.19 -5.05
N TRP A 262 -41.51 -35.80 -6.14
CA TRP A 262 -40.18 -36.42 -6.20
C TRP A 262 -39.45 -36.32 -7.54
N GLN A 263 -40.11 -35.94 -8.64
CA GLN A 263 -39.49 -35.85 -9.97
C GLN A 263 -38.27 -34.93 -10.02
N ASP A 264 -38.26 -33.87 -9.20
CA ASP A 264 -37.16 -32.90 -9.08
C ASP A 264 -35.89 -33.50 -8.46
N LEU A 265 -36.05 -34.61 -7.73
CA LEU A 265 -34.96 -35.35 -7.10
C LEU A 265 -34.37 -36.43 -8.02
N GLU A 266 -34.95 -36.64 -9.20
CA GLU A 266 -34.38 -37.57 -10.17
C GLU A 266 -33.00 -37.12 -10.65
N GLY A 267 -32.11 -38.09 -10.86
CA GLY A 267 -30.73 -37.79 -11.24
C GLY A 267 -29.85 -37.30 -10.08
N GLY A 268 -30.40 -37.02 -8.90
CA GLY A 268 -29.66 -36.60 -7.70
C GLY A 268 -28.48 -37.50 -7.35
N ALA A 269 -28.63 -38.82 -7.45
CA ALA A 269 -27.53 -39.76 -7.21
C ALA A 269 -26.35 -39.57 -8.19
N ARG A 270 -26.63 -39.25 -9.46
CA ARG A 270 -25.58 -38.96 -10.46
C ARG A 270 -24.93 -37.61 -10.18
N GLN A 271 -25.72 -36.59 -9.84
CA GLN A 271 -25.21 -35.26 -9.50
C GLN A 271 -24.35 -35.31 -8.23
N ALA A 272 -24.80 -36.01 -7.19
CA ALA A 272 -24.01 -36.29 -5.98
C ALA A 272 -22.68 -36.98 -6.32
N SER A 273 -22.67 -37.99 -7.19
CA SER A 273 -21.43 -38.66 -7.60
C SER A 273 -20.47 -37.69 -8.28
N VAL A 274 -20.95 -36.84 -9.19
CA VAL A 274 -20.13 -35.82 -9.87
C VAL A 274 -19.55 -34.82 -8.88
N ALA A 275 -20.39 -34.32 -7.96
CA ALA A 275 -19.97 -33.38 -6.93
C ALA A 275 -18.95 -33.98 -5.95
N LEU A 276 -19.12 -35.26 -5.57
CA LEU A 276 -18.16 -36.00 -4.74
C LEU A 276 -16.82 -36.21 -5.45
N ASP A 277 -16.83 -36.55 -6.73
CA ASP A 277 -15.61 -36.68 -7.52
C ASP A 277 -14.86 -35.35 -7.66
N LEU A 278 -15.59 -34.25 -7.87
CA LEU A 278 -15.00 -32.91 -7.86
C LEU A 278 -14.44 -32.55 -6.48
N ALA A 279 -15.19 -32.79 -5.41
CA ALA A 279 -14.75 -32.52 -4.04
C ALA A 279 -13.44 -33.24 -3.71
N ARG A 280 -13.34 -34.52 -4.09
CA ARG A 280 -12.14 -35.34 -3.93
C ARG A 280 -10.98 -34.83 -4.77
N TYR A 281 -11.21 -34.52 -6.04
CA TYR A 281 -10.18 -33.95 -6.92
C TYR A 281 -9.59 -32.66 -6.35
N GLU A 282 -10.44 -31.73 -5.91
CA GLU A 282 -10.03 -30.45 -5.32
C GLU A 282 -9.34 -30.62 -3.98
N LEU A 283 -9.80 -31.58 -3.16
CA LEU A 283 -9.17 -31.88 -1.86
C LEU A 283 -7.76 -32.45 -2.07
N ASP A 284 -7.58 -33.37 -3.01
CA ASP A 284 -6.28 -33.93 -3.34
C ASP A 284 -5.34 -32.88 -3.93
N ALA A 285 -5.85 -31.96 -4.76
CA ALA A 285 -5.09 -30.83 -5.27
C ALA A 285 -4.65 -29.89 -4.13
N ALA A 286 -5.54 -29.60 -3.17
CA ALA A 286 -5.21 -28.80 -2.00
C ALA A 286 -4.18 -29.48 -1.09
N VAL A 287 -4.26 -30.80 -0.91
CA VAL A 287 -3.28 -31.59 -0.15
C VAL A 287 -1.91 -31.57 -0.83
N ARG A 288 -1.85 -31.71 -2.16
CA ARG A 288 -0.58 -31.59 -2.91
C ARG A 288 0.03 -30.20 -2.74
N ALA A 289 -0.78 -29.15 -2.90
CA ALA A 289 -0.34 -27.77 -2.70
C ALA A 289 0.16 -27.51 -1.27
N ALA A 290 -0.48 -28.12 -0.26
CA ALA A 290 -0.12 -28.01 1.15
C ALA A 290 1.06 -28.93 1.58
N SER A 291 1.58 -29.76 0.68
CA SER A 291 2.67 -30.68 0.99
C SER A 291 3.95 -29.94 1.39
N ASP A 292 4.81 -30.62 2.16
CA ASP A 292 6.09 -30.06 2.60
C ASP A 292 6.98 -29.61 1.43
N ALA A 293 6.85 -30.25 0.26
CA ALA A 293 7.58 -29.91 -0.95
C ALA A 293 7.03 -28.64 -1.64
N GLU A 294 5.71 -28.48 -1.68
CA GLU A 294 5.08 -27.40 -2.44
C GLU A 294 4.78 -26.16 -1.61
N GLN A 295 4.21 -26.31 -0.41
CA GLN A 295 3.83 -25.22 0.51
C GLN A 295 3.15 -24.01 -0.18
N ARG A 296 2.31 -24.28 -1.17
CA ARG A 296 1.48 -23.29 -1.88
C ARG A 296 0.19 -23.07 -1.09
N TRP A 297 0.32 -22.40 0.06
CA TRP A 297 -0.77 -22.26 1.03
C TRP A 297 -2.02 -21.56 0.50
N ASP A 298 -1.85 -20.53 -0.34
CA ASP A 298 -2.98 -19.83 -0.96
C ASP A 298 -3.76 -20.73 -1.92
N ASP A 299 -3.03 -21.50 -2.74
CA ASP A 299 -3.63 -22.49 -3.64
C ASP A 299 -4.36 -23.60 -2.87
N ALA A 300 -3.77 -24.04 -1.75
CA ALA A 300 -4.41 -25.01 -0.86
C ALA A 300 -5.71 -24.45 -0.28
N LEU A 301 -5.74 -23.20 0.19
CA LEU A 301 -6.96 -22.57 0.71
C LEU A 301 -8.04 -22.42 -0.35
N ALA A 302 -7.66 -22.03 -1.56
CA ALA A 302 -8.58 -21.94 -2.69
C ALA A 302 -9.17 -23.33 -3.04
N GLY A 303 -8.35 -24.37 -3.07
CA GLY A 303 -8.80 -25.75 -3.25
C GLY A 303 -9.76 -26.21 -2.15
N LEU A 304 -9.44 -25.96 -0.88
CA LEU A 304 -10.31 -26.29 0.25
C LEU A 304 -11.66 -25.56 0.18
N ALA A 305 -11.70 -24.33 -0.33
CA ALA A 305 -12.95 -23.60 -0.55
C ALA A 305 -13.79 -24.27 -1.64
N ARG A 306 -13.18 -24.69 -2.76
CA ARG A 306 -13.86 -25.45 -3.82
C ARG A 306 -14.36 -26.80 -3.33
N THR A 307 -13.57 -27.52 -2.53
CA THR A 307 -13.99 -28.76 -1.86
C THR A 307 -15.24 -28.53 -1.00
N ARG A 308 -15.28 -27.45 -0.20
CA ARG A 308 -16.47 -27.14 0.63
C ARG A 308 -17.72 -26.90 -0.21
N ALA A 309 -17.58 -26.17 -1.32
CA ALA A 309 -18.71 -25.89 -2.21
C ALA A 309 -19.23 -27.19 -2.85
N ALA A 310 -18.34 -28.01 -3.40
CA ALA A 310 -18.69 -29.29 -4.00
C ALA A 310 -19.28 -30.29 -2.99
N LEU A 311 -18.78 -30.31 -1.75
CA LEU A 311 -19.40 -31.11 -0.68
C LEU A 311 -20.79 -30.60 -0.29
N GLY A 312 -21.03 -29.29 -0.31
CA GLY A 312 -22.36 -28.73 -0.09
C GLY A 312 -23.36 -29.21 -1.15
N GLU A 313 -22.98 -29.13 -2.42
CA GLU A 313 -23.79 -29.64 -3.54
C GLU A 313 -24.05 -31.15 -3.43
N ALA A 314 -23.01 -31.93 -3.09
CA ALA A 314 -23.17 -33.37 -2.87
C ALA A 314 -24.15 -33.68 -1.72
N GLU A 315 -24.06 -32.95 -0.60
CA GLU A 315 -24.95 -33.12 0.54
C GLU A 315 -26.41 -32.83 0.20
N GLU A 316 -26.69 -31.75 -0.54
CA GLU A 316 -28.05 -31.43 -0.99
C GLU A 316 -28.67 -32.57 -1.80
N HIS A 317 -27.89 -33.20 -2.69
CA HIS A 317 -28.37 -34.31 -3.50
C HIS A 317 -28.48 -35.64 -2.74
N VAL A 318 -27.63 -35.87 -1.73
CA VAL A 318 -27.64 -37.09 -0.91
C VAL A 318 -28.76 -37.06 0.13
N ASP A 319 -28.93 -35.92 0.81
CA ASP A 319 -29.88 -35.78 1.92
C ASP A 319 -31.28 -35.37 1.46
N GLY A 320 -31.37 -34.64 0.34
CA GLY A 320 -32.62 -34.11 -0.20
C GLY A 320 -33.75 -35.15 -0.30
N PRO A 321 -33.52 -36.36 -0.85
CA PRO A 321 -34.55 -37.40 -0.89
C PRO A 321 -35.03 -37.85 0.49
N ARG A 322 -34.12 -37.96 1.46
CA ARG A 322 -34.45 -38.41 2.82
C ARG A 322 -35.27 -37.35 3.54
N ASP A 323 -34.86 -36.09 3.43
CA ASP A 323 -35.56 -34.95 4.03
C ASP A 323 -36.94 -34.78 3.39
N ARG A 324 -37.04 -34.92 2.06
CA ARG A 324 -38.31 -34.92 1.33
C ARG A 324 -39.23 -36.04 1.82
N LEU A 325 -38.73 -37.26 1.94
CA LEU A 325 -39.55 -38.39 2.42
C LEU A 325 -40.04 -38.16 3.84
N ALA A 326 -39.18 -37.67 4.75
CA ALA A 326 -39.56 -37.37 6.13
C ALA A 326 -40.63 -36.27 6.20
N LEU A 327 -40.48 -35.19 5.42
CA LEU A 327 -41.49 -34.13 5.29
C LEU A 327 -42.83 -34.71 4.84
N LEU A 328 -42.84 -35.47 3.75
CA LEU A 328 -44.06 -36.04 3.17
C LEU A 328 -44.72 -37.04 4.12
N GLN A 329 -43.95 -37.85 4.84
CA GLN A 329 -44.45 -38.76 5.88
C GLN A 329 -45.10 -38.00 7.03
N ALA A 330 -44.47 -36.92 7.51
CA ALA A 330 -45.01 -36.11 8.58
C ALA A 330 -46.33 -35.42 8.18
N VAL A 331 -46.37 -34.82 6.99
CA VAL A 331 -47.55 -34.10 6.47
C VAL A 331 -48.70 -35.06 6.19
N SER A 332 -48.43 -36.21 5.56
CA SER A 332 -49.47 -37.19 5.24
C SER A 332 -50.01 -37.93 6.47
N ALA A 333 -49.20 -38.08 7.54
CA ALA A 333 -49.64 -38.72 8.77
C ALA A 333 -50.63 -37.86 9.58
N ASP A 334 -50.46 -36.53 9.58
CA ASP A 334 -51.38 -35.59 10.24
C ASP A 334 -51.56 -34.28 9.45
N PRO A 335 -52.34 -34.31 8.35
CA PRO A 335 -52.60 -33.12 7.53
C PRO A 335 -53.32 -32.01 8.30
N ALA A 336 -54.13 -32.40 9.29
CA ALA A 336 -54.93 -31.50 10.09
C ALA A 336 -54.06 -30.66 11.03
N ALA A 337 -53.00 -31.23 11.60
CA ALA A 337 -52.04 -30.48 12.39
C ALA A 337 -51.33 -29.39 11.58
N VAL A 338 -50.91 -29.70 10.35
CA VAL A 338 -50.25 -28.74 9.46
C VAL A 338 -51.20 -27.61 9.07
N HIS A 339 -52.44 -27.93 8.71
CA HIS A 339 -53.50 -26.94 8.44
C HIS A 339 -53.78 -26.05 9.65
N ALA A 340 -53.93 -26.67 10.83
CA ALA A 340 -54.18 -25.96 12.07
C ALA A 340 -53.09 -24.94 12.36
N ARG A 341 -51.81 -25.28 12.12
CA ARG A 341 -50.68 -24.35 12.27
C ARG A 341 -50.84 -23.10 11.41
N ALA A 342 -51.15 -23.26 10.13
CA ALA A 342 -51.41 -22.14 9.23
C ALA A 342 -52.63 -21.32 9.69
N ARG A 343 -53.70 -21.99 10.10
CA ARG A 343 -54.89 -21.35 10.66
C ARG A 343 -54.58 -20.55 11.92
N PHE A 344 -53.72 -21.05 12.80
CA PHE A 344 -53.27 -20.32 13.99
C PHE A 344 -52.50 -19.07 13.63
N ALA A 345 -51.59 -19.13 12.66
CA ALA A 345 -50.83 -17.96 12.20
C ALA A 345 -51.75 -16.88 11.60
N VAL A 346 -52.70 -17.27 10.72
CA VAL A 346 -53.70 -16.35 10.15
C VAL A 346 -54.58 -15.74 11.24
N ARG A 347 -55.04 -16.54 12.22
CA ARG A 347 -55.83 -16.05 13.34
C ARG A 347 -55.06 -15.11 14.26
N ASP A 348 -53.76 -15.34 14.46
CA ASP A 348 -52.93 -14.45 15.25
C ASP A 348 -52.78 -13.08 14.56
N ALA A 349 -52.52 -13.09 13.25
CA ALA A 349 -52.51 -11.88 12.42
C ALA A 349 -53.87 -11.15 12.47
N GLN A 350 -54.98 -11.88 12.35
CA GLN A 350 -56.34 -11.34 12.47
C GLN A 350 -56.58 -10.69 13.83
N LYS A 351 -56.30 -11.40 14.92
CA LYS A 351 -56.48 -10.87 16.29
C LYS A 351 -55.67 -9.60 16.49
N LEU A 352 -54.43 -9.58 16.01
CA LEU A 352 -53.59 -8.41 16.11
C LEU A 352 -54.16 -7.23 15.31
N LEU A 353 -54.58 -7.45 14.06
CA LEU A 353 -55.19 -6.42 13.22
C LEU A 353 -56.43 -5.82 13.88
N MET A 354 -57.34 -6.67 14.37
CA MET A 354 -58.61 -6.27 15.01
C MET A 354 -58.42 -5.58 16.37
N ALA A 355 -57.27 -5.73 17.02
CA ALA A 355 -56.97 -5.05 18.29
C ALA A 355 -56.64 -3.55 18.12
N GLY A 356 -56.69 -2.99 16.91
CA GLY A 356 -56.43 -1.58 16.64
C GLY A 356 -57.21 -1.08 15.42
N PRO A 357 -56.93 0.15 14.94
CA PRO A 357 -57.56 0.68 13.74
C PRO A 357 -57.24 -0.21 12.54
N VAL A 358 -58.28 -0.62 11.81
CA VAL A 358 -58.17 -1.54 10.68
C VAL A 358 -57.71 -0.76 9.44
N ASP A 359 -56.49 -1.06 9.00
CA ASP A 359 -55.95 -0.57 7.73
C ASP A 359 -56.47 -1.43 6.56
N ALA A 360 -56.96 -0.78 5.50
CA ALA A 360 -57.59 -1.46 4.36
C ALA A 360 -56.61 -2.37 3.62
N ARG A 361 -55.32 -1.98 3.55
CA ARG A 361 -54.28 -2.79 2.90
C ARG A 361 -53.98 -4.06 3.70
N HIS A 362 -53.79 -3.94 5.02
CA HIS A 362 -53.58 -5.12 5.87
C HIS A 362 -54.80 -6.05 5.90
N ALA A 363 -56.02 -5.50 5.84
CA ALA A 363 -57.25 -6.30 5.75
C ALA A 363 -57.32 -7.10 4.44
N GLN A 364 -57.03 -6.49 3.29
CA GLN A 364 -56.99 -7.19 2.00
C GLN A 364 -55.97 -8.34 1.97
N LEU A 365 -54.79 -8.13 2.55
CA LEU A 365 -53.77 -9.18 2.66
C LEU A 365 -54.25 -10.34 3.54
N LEU A 366 -54.87 -10.03 4.68
CA LEU A 366 -55.43 -11.04 5.57
C LEU A 366 -56.56 -11.84 4.90
N ASP A 367 -57.46 -11.17 4.17
CA ASP A 367 -58.54 -11.83 3.43
C ASP A 367 -57.99 -12.77 2.35
N SER A 368 -56.94 -12.34 1.64
CA SER A 368 -56.23 -13.18 0.67
C SER A 368 -55.60 -14.42 1.34
N LEU A 369 -54.99 -14.27 2.51
CA LEU A 369 -54.41 -15.39 3.26
C LEU A 369 -55.49 -16.36 3.76
N ALA A 370 -56.63 -15.83 4.24
CA ALA A 370 -57.77 -16.64 4.67
C ALA A 370 -58.37 -17.44 3.50
N ALA A 371 -58.59 -16.79 2.35
CA ALA A 371 -59.09 -17.45 1.15
C ALA A 371 -58.15 -18.57 0.67
N ARG A 372 -56.83 -18.31 0.63
CA ARG A 372 -55.83 -19.33 0.28
C ARG A 372 -55.81 -20.50 1.26
N LEU A 373 -56.01 -20.23 2.57
CA LEU A 373 -56.07 -21.28 3.58
C LEU A 373 -57.32 -22.17 3.42
N GLU A 374 -58.46 -21.58 3.06
CA GLU A 374 -59.69 -22.32 2.73
C GLU A 374 -59.51 -23.14 1.44
N ASP A 375 -58.88 -22.57 0.41
CA ASP A 375 -58.59 -23.28 -0.83
C ASP A 375 -57.58 -24.41 -0.65
N ALA A 376 -56.63 -24.28 0.27
CA ALA A 376 -55.65 -25.31 0.57
C ALA A 376 -56.30 -26.62 1.07
N GLU A 377 -57.45 -26.54 1.76
CA GLU A 377 -58.17 -27.74 2.22
C GLU A 377 -58.67 -28.59 1.05
N LYS A 378 -59.07 -27.95 -0.06
CA LYS A 378 -59.51 -28.61 -1.31
C LYS A 378 -58.37 -29.37 -2.02
N MET A 379 -57.12 -29.06 -1.71
CA MET A 379 -55.95 -29.78 -2.27
C MET A 379 -55.93 -31.25 -1.82
N LEU A 380 -56.61 -31.57 -0.71
CA LEU A 380 -56.70 -32.91 -0.14
C LEU A 380 -57.82 -33.78 -0.75
N ASP A 381 -58.70 -33.21 -1.58
CA ASP A 381 -59.86 -33.93 -2.15
C ASP A 381 -59.47 -35.04 -3.15
N ARG A 382 -58.22 -35.02 -3.62
CA ARG A 382 -57.71 -36.04 -4.55
C ARG A 382 -57.40 -37.34 -3.81
N ARG A 383 -57.61 -38.49 -4.47
CA ARG A 383 -57.26 -39.81 -3.93
C ARG A 383 -55.79 -39.93 -3.50
N HIS A 384 -54.90 -39.24 -4.20
CA HIS A 384 -53.50 -39.06 -3.82
C HIS A 384 -53.19 -37.55 -3.89
N PRO A 385 -53.27 -36.83 -2.76
CA PRO A 385 -52.96 -35.41 -2.72
C PRO A 385 -51.51 -35.14 -3.10
N ASP A 386 -51.26 -33.97 -3.68
CA ASP A 386 -49.91 -33.43 -3.79
C ASP A 386 -49.51 -32.86 -2.43
N TRP A 387 -48.96 -33.75 -1.60
CA TRP A 387 -48.56 -33.42 -0.23
C TRP A 387 -47.44 -32.38 -0.18
N LEU A 388 -46.63 -32.28 -1.24
CA LEU A 388 -45.55 -31.31 -1.29
C LEU A 388 -46.09 -29.90 -1.56
N ASP A 389 -46.94 -29.77 -2.59
CA ASP A 389 -47.60 -28.51 -2.92
C ASP A 389 -48.49 -28.02 -1.76
N TYR A 390 -49.19 -28.93 -1.10
CA TYR A 390 -49.98 -28.63 0.09
C TYR A 390 -49.11 -28.09 1.24
N ALA A 391 -47.99 -28.76 1.56
CA ALA A 391 -47.08 -28.32 2.60
C ALA A 391 -46.47 -26.95 2.29
N HIS A 392 -45.97 -26.75 1.07
CA HIS A 392 -45.39 -25.47 0.64
C HIS A 392 -46.43 -24.34 0.67
N THR A 393 -47.67 -24.61 0.24
CA THR A 393 -48.76 -23.62 0.27
C THR A 393 -49.06 -23.16 1.69
N LEU A 394 -49.15 -24.09 2.64
CA LEU A 394 -49.40 -23.76 4.04
C LEU A 394 -48.23 -23.03 4.70
N ASP A 395 -46.99 -23.41 4.38
CA ASP A 395 -45.80 -22.72 4.89
C ASP A 395 -45.69 -21.29 4.36
N ALA A 396 -45.97 -21.07 3.07
CA ALA A 396 -46.05 -19.72 2.52
C ALA A 396 -47.11 -18.86 3.23
N ILE A 397 -48.29 -19.43 3.51
CA ILE A 397 -49.34 -18.73 4.28
C ILE A 397 -48.86 -18.37 5.69
N VAL A 398 -48.17 -19.30 6.38
CA VAL A 398 -47.61 -19.05 7.72
C VAL A 398 -46.60 -17.90 7.70
N ASP A 399 -45.67 -17.91 6.74
CA ASP A 399 -44.61 -16.91 6.66
C ASP A 399 -45.14 -15.54 6.26
N GLU A 400 -46.08 -15.48 5.32
CA GLU A 400 -46.77 -14.24 4.96
C GLU A 400 -47.61 -13.68 6.13
N ALA A 401 -48.32 -14.54 6.88
CA ALA A 401 -49.06 -14.11 8.06
C ALA A 401 -48.14 -13.56 9.16
N ARG A 402 -46.96 -14.17 9.36
CA ARG A 402 -45.93 -13.66 10.27
C ARG A 402 -45.37 -12.32 9.80
N GLY A 403 -45.09 -12.18 8.51
CA GLY A 403 -44.68 -10.91 7.90
C GLY A 403 -45.71 -9.81 8.13
N LEU A 404 -46.99 -10.12 7.91
CA LEU A 404 -48.10 -9.20 8.19
C LEU A 404 -48.16 -8.78 9.66
N VAL A 405 -47.95 -9.70 10.61
CA VAL A 405 -47.85 -9.38 12.05
C VAL A 405 -46.74 -8.37 12.33
N VAL A 406 -45.56 -8.56 11.72
CA VAL A 406 -44.42 -7.63 11.87
C VAL A 406 -44.77 -6.26 11.30
N ASP A 407 -45.38 -6.20 10.13
CA ASP A 407 -45.78 -4.94 9.47
C ASP A 407 -46.86 -4.19 10.26
N ILE A 408 -47.85 -4.89 10.81
CA ILE A 408 -48.88 -4.30 11.68
C ILE A 408 -48.24 -3.71 12.95
N ARG A 409 -47.25 -4.39 13.54
CA ARG A 409 -46.54 -3.85 14.72
C ARG A 409 -45.71 -2.62 14.35
N ALA A 410 -44.98 -2.67 13.24
CA ALA A 410 -44.15 -1.56 12.79
C ALA A 410 -44.95 -0.30 12.45
N SER A 411 -46.14 -0.46 11.85
CA SER A 411 -47.05 0.65 11.51
C SER A 411 -47.73 1.29 12.72
N ARG A 412 -47.71 0.65 13.90
CA ARG A 412 -48.23 1.20 15.17
C ARG A 412 -47.20 1.97 15.98
N VAL A 413 -45.91 1.76 15.68
CA VAL A 413 -44.79 2.45 16.35
C VAL A 413 -44.43 3.75 15.64
N ARG A 414 -44.85 3.92 14.38
CA ARG A 414 -44.86 5.21 13.67
C ARG A 414 -46.16 5.94 13.97
#